data_AF-A0AAD5PFY9-F1
#
_entry.id   AF-A0AAD5PFY9-F1
#
_cell.length_a   1.000
_cell.length_b   1.000
_cell.length_c   1.000
_cell.angle_alpha   90.00
_cell.angle_beta   90.00
_cell.angle_gamma   90.00
#
_symmetry.space_group_name_H-M   'P 1'
#
loop_
_entity.id
_entity.type
_entity.pdbx_description
1 polymer ?
#
loop_
_entity_poly.entity_id
_entity_poly.type
_entity_poly.pdbx_seq_one_letter_code
_entity_poly.pdbx_strand_id
1 'polypeptide(L)'
;MSTAEPLLSGAAAQHVGNAMAAEAESRFSSGLNTIKKFRQEKLSNLRPLSDFFDKNRISFTTSFGEISKRWNYNLQYFGANYLLIVLGLAIYAVITNWWLLFTIAFIFGGFYVISRLNGPLTIGGSTISPSSLYAGYAGASLILLLFSGATGAIFWIIGAAAIVVLGHAALLEPGIEGEFGADSQV
;
A
#
# COMPACT_ATOMS: atom_id res chain seq x y z
N MET A 1 -50.61 -23.42 17.26
CA MET A 1 -49.67 -23.27 16.13
C MET A 1 -48.83 -22.03 16.44
N SER A 2 -47.65 -22.22 17.00
CA SER A 2 -46.78 -21.15 17.53
C SER A 2 -45.90 -20.60 16.41
N THR A 3 -46.03 -19.33 16.08
CA THR A 3 -45.23 -18.62 15.08
C THR A 3 -43.90 -18.24 15.71
N ALA A 4 -42.80 -18.83 15.23
CA ALA A 4 -41.45 -18.48 15.64
C ALA A 4 -41.09 -17.06 15.15
N GLU A 5 -40.74 -16.18 16.07
CA GLU A 5 -40.13 -14.88 15.77
C GLU A 5 -38.74 -15.06 15.12
N PRO A 6 -38.35 -14.25 14.11
CA PRO A 6 -37.00 -14.27 13.59
C PRO A 6 -36.06 -13.53 14.55
N LEU A 7 -35.23 -14.28 15.27
CA LEU A 7 -34.20 -13.79 16.21
C LEU A 7 -32.97 -13.17 15.51
N LEU A 8 -33.16 -12.18 14.65
CA LEU A 8 -32.07 -11.32 14.17
C LEU A 8 -32.59 -9.91 13.89
N SER A 9 -32.85 -9.17 14.98
CA SER A 9 -33.28 -7.77 14.96
C SER A 9 -32.29 -6.91 14.17
N GLY A 10 -32.80 -6.08 13.25
CA GLY A 10 -31.99 -5.15 12.45
C GLY A 10 -31.08 -4.23 13.28
N ALA A 11 -31.38 -4.04 14.56
CA ALA A 11 -30.53 -3.29 15.50
C ALA A 11 -29.18 -3.99 15.76
N ALA A 12 -29.14 -5.33 15.82
CA ALA A 12 -27.89 -6.08 16.03
C ALA A 12 -26.98 -5.99 14.80
N ALA A 13 -27.55 -6.13 13.59
CA ALA A 13 -26.82 -5.97 12.33
C ALA A 13 -26.27 -4.54 12.17
N GLN A 14 -27.03 -3.53 12.58
CA GLN A 14 -26.62 -2.13 12.52
C GLN A 14 -25.53 -1.78 13.54
N HIS A 15 -25.58 -2.36 14.75
CA HIS A 15 -24.54 -2.17 15.77
C HIS A 15 -23.21 -2.82 15.37
N VAL A 16 -23.24 -4.02 14.78
CA VAL A 16 -22.04 -4.67 14.23
C VAL A 16 -21.46 -3.85 13.06
N GLY A 17 -22.32 -3.34 12.18
CA GLY A 17 -21.89 -2.47 11.07
C GLY A 17 -21.19 -1.18 11.53
N ASN A 18 -21.72 -0.52 12.56
CA ASN A 18 -21.11 0.69 13.12
C ASN A 18 -19.77 0.39 13.84
N ALA A 19 -19.67 -0.74 14.54
CA ALA A 19 -18.42 -1.15 15.19
C ALA A 19 -17.31 -1.42 14.16
N MET A 20 -17.63 -2.12 13.06
CA MET A 20 -16.68 -2.39 11.99
C MET A 20 -16.23 -1.12 11.25
N ALA A 21 -17.15 -0.15 11.05
CA ALA A 21 -16.82 1.13 10.44
C ALA A 21 -15.87 1.98 11.30
N ALA A 22 -16.13 2.05 12.62
CA ALA A 22 -15.27 2.76 13.56
C ALA A 22 -13.87 2.12 13.66
N GLU A 23 -13.80 0.80 13.60
CA GLU A 23 -12.53 0.07 13.60
C GLU A 23 -11.73 0.33 12.31
N ALA A 24 -12.38 0.34 11.14
CA ALA A 24 -11.73 0.67 9.87
C ALA A 24 -11.16 2.10 9.85
N GLU A 25 -11.90 3.08 10.38
CA GLU A 25 -11.46 4.48 10.46
C GLU A 25 -10.27 4.66 11.43
N SER A 26 -10.30 3.97 12.57
CA SER A 26 -9.19 3.92 13.52
C SER A 26 -7.92 3.29 12.93
N ARG A 27 -8.07 2.18 12.18
CA ARG A 27 -6.94 1.52 11.51
C ARG A 27 -6.36 2.39 10.39
N PHE A 28 -7.21 3.07 9.63
CA PHE A 28 -6.79 4.00 8.59
C PHE A 28 -6.02 5.19 9.17
N SER A 29 -6.57 5.86 10.19
CA SER A 29 -5.92 7.01 10.85
C SER A 29 -4.60 6.63 11.52
N SER A 30 -4.55 5.46 12.17
CA SER A 30 -3.32 4.87 12.69
C SER A 30 -2.31 4.60 11.57
N GLY A 31 -2.75 4.06 10.44
CA GLY A 31 -1.94 3.90 9.23
C GLY A 31 -1.38 5.22 8.70
N LEU A 32 -2.19 6.29 8.66
CA LEU A 32 -1.74 7.62 8.25
C LEU A 32 -0.68 8.18 9.19
N ASN A 33 -0.83 7.99 10.51
CA ASN A 33 0.16 8.42 11.50
C ASN A 33 1.47 7.64 11.36
N THR A 34 1.39 6.34 11.07
CA THR A 34 2.57 5.50 10.74
C THR A 34 3.25 5.98 9.48
N ILE A 35 2.49 6.32 8.42
CA ILE A 35 3.04 6.86 7.17
C ILE A 35 3.72 8.22 7.40
N LYS A 36 3.15 9.10 8.25
CA LYS A 36 3.77 10.40 8.57
C LYS A 36 5.12 10.23 9.26
N LYS A 37 5.19 9.37 10.28
CA LYS A 37 6.45 9.06 10.98
C LYS A 37 7.47 8.42 10.03
N PHE A 38 7.03 7.45 9.23
CA PHE A 38 7.87 6.81 8.22
C PHE A 38 8.40 7.79 7.18
N ARG A 39 7.57 8.73 6.72
CA ARG A 39 7.98 9.80 5.80
C ARG A 39 9.04 10.69 6.43
N GLN A 40 8.86 11.09 7.70
CA GLN A 40 9.81 11.94 8.40
C GLN A 40 11.16 11.25 8.61
N GLU A 41 11.16 9.97 9.00
CA GLU A 41 12.38 9.20 9.27
C GLU A 41 13.08 8.68 8.00
N LYS A 42 12.34 8.37 6.93
CA LYS A 42 12.92 7.85 5.67
C LYS A 42 13.28 8.94 4.69
N LEU A 43 12.49 10.01 4.54
CA LEU A 43 12.85 11.09 3.62
C LEU A 43 14.05 11.90 4.11
N SER A 44 14.28 11.97 5.42
CA SER A 44 15.51 12.56 5.98
C SER A 44 16.77 11.75 5.67
N ASN A 45 16.61 10.48 5.30
CA ASN A 45 17.69 9.55 4.96
C ASN A 45 17.88 9.38 3.44
N LEU A 46 17.32 10.29 2.62
CA LEU A 46 17.58 10.26 1.18
C LEU A 46 19.06 10.49 0.90
N ARG A 47 19.67 9.53 0.21
CA ARG A 47 21.08 9.62 -0.19
C ARG A 47 21.20 10.36 -1.53
N PRO A 48 22.30 11.11 -1.75
CA PRO A 48 22.54 11.80 -3.01
C PRO A 48 22.42 10.86 -4.21
N LEU A 49 21.75 11.31 -5.28
CA LEU A 49 21.60 10.50 -6.50
C LEU A 49 22.95 10.21 -7.18
N SER A 50 23.95 11.06 -6.97
CA SER A 50 25.31 10.83 -7.46
C SER A 50 25.97 9.61 -6.82
N ASP A 51 25.67 9.34 -5.54
CA ASP A 51 26.17 8.17 -4.80
C ASP A 51 25.35 6.92 -5.16
N PHE A 52 24.04 7.09 -5.38
CA PHE A 52 23.16 6.00 -5.82
C PHE A 52 23.54 5.49 -7.22
N PHE A 53 23.83 6.38 -8.18
CA PHE A 53 24.20 6.01 -9.54
C PHE A 53 25.71 6.11 -9.82
N ASP A 54 26.55 5.87 -8.82
CA ASP A 54 28.00 5.90 -9.01
C ASP A 54 28.46 4.73 -9.87
N LYS A 55 28.66 5.02 -11.17
CA LYS A 55 29.07 4.03 -12.17
C LYS A 55 30.46 3.44 -11.91
N ASN A 56 31.30 4.12 -11.14
CA ASN A 56 32.66 3.64 -10.84
C ASN A 56 32.66 2.50 -9.81
N ARG A 57 31.59 2.39 -9.02
CA ARG A 57 31.38 1.34 -8.01
C ARG A 57 30.52 0.19 -8.52
N ILE A 58 30.11 0.22 -9.78
CA ILE A 58 29.39 -0.88 -10.40
C ILE A 58 30.40 -1.95 -10.78
N SER A 59 30.30 -3.11 -10.14
CA SER A 59 31.13 -4.25 -10.47
C SER A 59 30.30 -5.53 -10.50
N PHE A 60 30.63 -6.41 -11.45
CA PHE A 60 29.99 -7.71 -11.57
C PHE A 60 30.78 -8.73 -10.75
N THR A 61 30.09 -9.42 -9.85
CA THR A 61 30.66 -10.53 -9.08
C THR A 61 29.92 -11.82 -9.39
N THR A 62 30.67 -12.92 -9.44
CA THR A 62 30.16 -14.29 -9.62
C THR A 62 29.87 -14.95 -8.27
N SER A 63 30.30 -14.34 -7.15
CA SER A 63 30.19 -14.91 -5.80
C SER A 63 28.88 -14.53 -5.13
N PHE A 64 28.04 -15.52 -4.83
CA PHE A 64 26.79 -15.30 -4.09
C PHE A 64 27.03 -14.72 -2.68
N GLY A 65 28.14 -15.10 -2.04
CA GLY A 65 28.50 -14.57 -0.72
C GLY A 65 28.74 -13.06 -0.75
N GLU A 66 29.32 -12.56 -1.83
CA GLU A 66 29.55 -11.13 -2.04
C GLU A 66 28.25 -10.39 -2.35
N ILE A 67 27.39 -10.96 -3.21
CA ILE A 67 26.05 -10.41 -3.49
C ILE A 67 25.24 -10.26 -2.20
N SER A 68 25.26 -11.27 -1.33
CA SER A 68 24.57 -11.21 -0.05
C SER A 68 25.09 -10.07 0.83
N LYS A 69 26.42 -9.86 0.91
CA LYS A 69 27.00 -8.73 1.64
C LYS A 69 26.54 -7.39 1.05
N ARG A 70 26.57 -7.26 -0.28
CA ARG A 70 26.12 -6.06 -1.00
C ARG A 70 24.64 -5.77 -0.74
N TRP A 71 23.77 -6.79 -0.73
CA TRP A 71 22.37 -6.62 -0.35
C TRP A 71 22.20 -6.12 1.08
N ASN A 72 22.86 -6.75 2.05
CA ASN A 72 22.75 -6.39 3.45
C ASN A 72 23.13 -4.92 3.70
N TYR A 73 24.18 -4.43 3.03
CA TYR A 73 24.61 -3.03 3.12
C TYR A 73 23.70 -2.10 2.31
N ASN A 74 23.57 -2.32 0.99
CA ASN A 74 22.94 -1.37 0.07
C ASN A 74 21.44 -1.21 0.33
N LEU A 75 20.71 -2.29 0.69
CA LEU A 75 19.27 -2.21 0.97
C LEU A 75 18.97 -1.34 2.19
N GLN A 76 19.87 -1.32 3.17
CA GLN A 76 19.75 -0.45 4.34
C GLN A 76 20.22 0.97 4.02
N TYR A 77 21.38 1.11 3.37
CA TYR A 77 22.01 2.39 3.08
C TYR A 77 21.18 3.25 2.11
N PHE A 78 20.62 2.66 1.04
CA PHE A 78 19.81 3.33 0.03
C PHE A 78 18.29 3.10 0.18
N GLY A 79 17.82 2.67 1.35
CA GLY A 79 16.41 2.29 1.57
C GLY A 79 15.40 3.37 1.18
N ALA A 80 15.71 4.65 1.41
CA ALA A 80 14.85 5.77 1.03
C ALA A 80 14.77 5.98 -0.50
N ASN A 81 15.89 5.80 -1.21
CA ASN A 81 15.96 5.88 -2.66
C ASN A 81 15.18 4.72 -3.31
N TYR A 82 15.31 3.50 -2.78
CA TYR A 82 14.53 2.35 -3.25
C TYR A 82 13.02 2.50 -3.01
N LEU A 83 12.63 3.11 -1.89
CA LEU A 83 11.23 3.44 -1.64
C LEU A 83 10.66 4.38 -2.72
N LEU A 84 11.42 5.39 -3.14
CA LEU A 84 10.99 6.29 -4.21
C LEU A 84 10.83 5.55 -5.55
N ILE A 85 11.72 4.60 -5.86
CA ILE A 85 11.59 3.75 -7.05
C ILE A 85 10.31 2.91 -6.99
N VAL A 86 10.06 2.23 -5.86
CA VAL A 86 8.85 1.43 -5.66
C VAL A 86 7.59 2.29 -5.76
N LEU A 87 7.61 3.50 -5.19
CA LEU A 87 6.50 4.45 -5.30
C LEU A 87 6.28 4.90 -6.75
N GLY A 88 7.35 5.19 -7.49
CA GLY A 88 7.29 5.52 -8.91
C GLY A 88 6.70 4.37 -9.74
N LEU A 89 7.13 3.13 -9.48
CA LEU A 89 6.57 1.93 -10.10
C LEU A 89 5.09 1.73 -9.75
N ALA A 90 4.69 2.00 -8.51
CA ALA A 90 3.30 1.94 -8.08
C ALA A 90 2.43 2.97 -8.82
N ILE A 91 2.90 4.22 -8.91
CA ILE A 91 2.21 5.26 -9.68
C ILE A 91 2.10 4.83 -11.15
N TYR A 92 3.20 4.35 -11.75
CA TYR A 92 3.21 3.84 -13.12
C TYR A 92 2.19 2.71 -13.34
N ALA A 93 2.15 1.72 -12.44
CA ALA A 93 1.22 0.60 -12.53
C ALA A 93 -0.25 1.04 -12.43
N VAL A 94 -0.52 2.07 -11.62
CA VAL A 94 -1.85 2.66 -11.52
C VAL A 94 -2.21 3.40 -12.80
N ILE A 95 -1.38 4.35 -13.26
CA ILE A 95 -1.73 5.19 -14.42
C ILE A 95 -1.84 4.40 -15.73
N THR A 96 -1.11 3.30 -15.86
CA THR A 96 -1.15 2.45 -17.07
C THR A 96 -2.34 1.50 -17.09
N ASN A 97 -3.01 1.30 -15.95
CA ASN A 97 -4.19 0.46 -15.85
C ASN A 97 -5.46 1.31 -15.70
N TRP A 98 -6.12 1.56 -16.84
CA TRP A 98 -7.37 2.32 -16.91
C TRP A 98 -8.48 1.75 -16.02
N TRP A 99 -8.54 0.43 -15.85
CA TRP A 99 -9.57 -0.23 -15.05
C TRP A 99 -9.33 -0.04 -13.55
N LEU A 100 -8.08 -0.15 -13.13
CA LEU A 100 -7.67 0.13 -11.76
C LEU A 100 -7.84 1.61 -11.41
N LEU A 101 -7.52 2.53 -12.33
CA LEU A 101 -7.81 3.96 -12.15
C LEU A 101 -9.30 4.21 -11.95
N PHE A 102 -10.15 3.62 -12.80
CA PHE A 102 -11.59 3.73 -12.65
C PHE A 102 -12.06 3.18 -11.30
N THR A 103 -11.53 2.05 -10.85
CA THR A 103 -11.82 1.48 -9.53
C THR A 103 -11.45 2.43 -8.40
N ILE A 104 -10.24 2.99 -8.42
CA ILE A 104 -9.79 3.97 -7.43
C ILE A 104 -10.72 5.18 -7.45
N ALA A 105 -11.02 5.74 -8.62
CA ALA A 105 -11.92 6.87 -8.76
C ALA A 105 -13.34 6.54 -8.26
N PHE A 106 -13.85 5.34 -8.53
CA PHE A 106 -15.14 4.87 -8.03
C PHE A 106 -15.14 4.81 -6.51
N ILE A 107 -14.08 4.26 -5.88
CA ILE A 107 -13.93 4.10 -4.43
C ILE A 107 -13.83 5.47 -3.72
N PHE A 108 -13.03 6.40 -4.23
CA PHE A 108 -12.89 7.71 -3.60
C PHE A 108 -14.07 8.63 -3.93
N GLY A 109 -14.54 8.62 -5.17
CA GLY A 109 -15.65 9.44 -5.63
C GLY A 109 -16.98 9.02 -5.02
N GLY A 110 -17.27 7.71 -5.00
CA GLY A 110 -18.48 7.19 -4.36
C GLY A 110 -18.48 7.41 -2.86
N PHE A 111 -17.34 7.19 -2.18
CA PHE A 111 -17.22 7.50 -0.75
C PHE A 111 -17.45 9.00 -0.49
N TYR A 112 -16.84 9.88 -1.30
CA TYR A 112 -17.03 11.32 -1.21
C TYR A 112 -18.51 11.72 -1.38
N VAL A 113 -19.19 11.21 -2.40
CA VAL A 113 -20.60 11.48 -2.64
C VAL A 113 -21.46 11.00 -1.47
N ILE A 114 -21.25 9.75 -1.01
CA ILE A 114 -22.03 9.17 0.10
C ILE A 114 -21.80 9.95 1.39
N SER A 115 -20.55 10.38 1.66
CA SER A 115 -20.22 11.19 2.84
C SER A 115 -20.89 12.56 2.88
N ARG A 116 -21.41 13.03 1.75
CA ARG A 116 -22.11 14.31 1.64
C ARG A 116 -23.63 14.18 1.67
N LEU A 117 -24.16 12.96 1.73
CA LEU A 117 -25.59 12.72 1.87
C LEU A 117 -26.02 13.01 3.31
N ASN A 118 -26.85 14.03 3.49
CA ASN A 118 -27.42 14.39 4.78
C ASN A 118 -28.76 13.67 5.00
N GLY A 119 -28.71 12.50 5.62
CA GLY A 119 -29.90 11.75 6.04
C GLY A 119 -30.17 10.46 5.26
N PRO A 120 -31.18 9.66 5.69
CA PRO A 120 -31.54 8.40 5.06
C PRO A 120 -32.04 8.62 3.62
N LEU A 121 -31.51 7.85 2.67
CA LEU A 121 -31.96 7.89 1.28
C LEU A 121 -33.28 7.14 1.15
N THR A 122 -34.32 7.80 0.65
CA THR A 122 -35.58 7.15 0.27
C THR A 122 -35.57 6.83 -1.22
N ILE A 123 -35.50 5.53 -1.57
CA ILE A 123 -35.61 5.05 -2.95
C ILE A 123 -36.86 4.18 -3.05
N GLY A 124 -37.79 4.53 -3.93
CA GLY A 124 -39.01 3.74 -4.18
C GLY A 124 -39.92 3.54 -2.96
N GLY A 125 -39.92 4.48 -2.01
CA GLY A 125 -40.72 4.41 -0.78
C GLY A 125 -40.08 3.66 0.38
N SER A 126 -38.89 3.06 0.19
CA SER A 126 -38.11 2.42 1.26
C SER A 126 -36.99 3.34 1.76
N THR A 127 -36.88 3.50 3.07
CA THR A 127 -35.82 4.28 3.75
C THR A 127 -34.57 3.42 3.94
N ILE A 128 -33.49 3.75 3.23
CA ILE A 128 -32.20 3.07 3.38
C ILE A 128 -31.38 3.85 4.42
N SER A 129 -31.00 3.16 5.50
CA SER A 129 -30.07 3.68 6.51
C SER A 129 -28.71 3.98 5.87
N PRO A 130 -28.04 5.09 6.25
CA PRO A 130 -26.67 5.39 5.80
C PRO A 130 -25.69 4.21 6.00
N SER A 131 -25.84 3.44 7.09
CA SER A 131 -24.99 2.28 7.37
C SER A 131 -25.10 1.17 6.30
N SER A 132 -26.32 0.87 5.85
CA SER A 132 -26.57 -0.14 4.81
C SER A 132 -26.07 0.31 3.45
N LEU A 133 -26.13 1.61 3.16
CA LEU A 133 -25.59 2.20 1.93
C LEU A 133 -24.06 2.06 1.87
N TYR A 134 -23.38 2.41 2.97
CA TYR A 134 -21.92 2.21 3.08
C TYR A 134 -21.53 0.73 2.97
N ALA A 135 -22.29 -0.18 3.61
CA ALA A 135 -22.02 -1.61 3.53
C ALA A 135 -22.17 -2.15 2.09
N GLY A 136 -23.27 -1.78 1.40
CA GLY A 136 -23.48 -2.16 0.00
C GLY A 136 -22.41 -1.58 -0.93
N TYR A 137 -22.05 -0.32 -0.72
CA TYR A 137 -20.99 0.34 -1.48
C TYR A 137 -19.61 -0.29 -1.24
N ALA A 138 -19.27 -0.64 -0.01
CA ALA A 138 -18.03 -1.34 0.32
C ALA A 138 -17.98 -2.73 -0.35
N GLY A 139 -19.10 -3.47 -0.35
CA GLY A 139 -19.21 -4.75 -1.04
C GLY A 139 -19.01 -4.62 -2.56
N ALA A 140 -19.68 -3.65 -3.19
CA ALA A 140 -19.52 -3.37 -4.62
C ALA A 140 -18.08 -2.95 -4.95
N SER A 141 -17.49 -2.09 -4.12
CA SER A 141 -16.09 -1.64 -4.26
C SER A 141 -15.11 -2.80 -4.17
N LEU A 142 -15.33 -3.75 -3.26
CA LEU A 142 -14.49 -4.93 -3.11
C LEU A 142 -14.55 -5.83 -4.35
N ILE A 143 -15.76 -6.12 -4.84
CA ILE A 143 -15.95 -6.91 -6.05
C ILE A 143 -15.23 -6.24 -7.22
N LEU A 144 -15.43 -4.93 -7.38
CA LEU A 144 -14.82 -4.16 -8.45
C LEU A 144 -13.28 -4.17 -8.34
N LEU A 145 -12.74 -4.06 -7.14
CA LEU A 145 -11.30 -4.17 -6.88
C LEU A 145 -10.72 -5.54 -7.27
N LEU A 146 -11.43 -6.63 -7.03
CA LEU A 146 -11.00 -7.97 -7.43
C LEU A 146 -10.89 -8.11 -8.97
N PHE A 147 -11.79 -7.47 -9.71
CA PHE A 147 -11.79 -7.48 -11.19
C PHE A 147 -10.97 -6.36 -11.84
N SER A 148 -10.55 -5.36 -11.07
CA SER A 148 -9.79 -4.19 -11.56
C SER A 148 -8.39 -4.50 -12.07
N GLY A 149 -7.87 -5.70 -11.79
CA GLY A 149 -6.48 -6.04 -12.02
C GLY A 149 -5.54 -5.56 -10.92
N ALA A 150 -6.05 -5.09 -9.77
CA ALA A 150 -5.26 -4.70 -8.60
C ALA A 150 -4.23 -5.76 -8.18
N THR A 151 -4.63 -7.02 -8.13
CA THR A 151 -3.73 -8.14 -7.81
C THR A 151 -2.58 -8.23 -8.81
N GLY A 152 -2.87 -8.13 -10.10
CA GLY A 152 -1.85 -8.14 -11.16
C GLY A 152 -0.90 -6.95 -11.05
N ALA A 153 -1.42 -5.76 -10.76
CA ALA A 153 -0.61 -4.56 -10.53
C ALA A 153 0.34 -4.74 -9.34
N ILE A 154 -0.13 -5.32 -8.23
CA ILE A 154 0.71 -5.62 -7.06
C ILE A 154 1.85 -6.58 -7.43
N PHE A 155 1.55 -7.69 -8.09
CA PHE A 155 2.59 -8.63 -8.51
C PHE A 155 3.58 -8.00 -9.50
N TRP A 156 3.10 -7.16 -10.42
CA TRP A 156 3.95 -6.43 -11.34
C TRP A 156 4.90 -5.48 -10.59
N ILE A 157 4.38 -4.70 -9.63
CA ILE A 157 5.19 -3.79 -8.81
C ILE A 157 6.25 -4.58 -8.03
N ILE A 158 5.86 -5.69 -7.39
CA ILE A 158 6.79 -6.53 -6.62
C ILE A 158 7.88 -7.09 -7.52
N GLY A 159 7.52 -7.64 -8.69
CA GLY A 159 8.47 -8.22 -9.63
C GLY A 159 9.43 -7.18 -10.21
N ALA A 160 8.90 -6.05 -10.68
CA ALA A 160 9.70 -4.96 -11.22
C ALA A 160 10.61 -4.34 -10.14
N ALA A 161 10.09 -4.11 -8.93
CA ALA A 161 10.88 -3.61 -7.81
C ALA A 161 11.97 -4.61 -7.41
N ALA A 162 11.68 -5.91 -7.36
CA ALA A 162 12.68 -6.92 -7.05
C ALA A 162 13.84 -6.88 -8.06
N ILE A 163 13.54 -6.82 -9.36
CA ILE A 163 14.57 -6.75 -10.40
C ILE A 163 15.39 -5.46 -10.27
N VAL A 164 14.75 -4.30 -10.15
CA VAL A 164 15.44 -3.01 -10.13
C VAL A 164 16.22 -2.81 -8.83
N VAL A 165 15.60 -3.05 -7.68
CA VAL A 165 16.20 -2.82 -6.36
C VAL A 165 17.27 -3.86 -6.06
N LEU A 166 16.98 -5.16 -6.21
CA LEU A 166 17.95 -6.20 -5.90
C LEU A 166 19.07 -6.23 -6.93
N GLY A 167 18.77 -5.96 -8.20
CA GLY A 167 19.78 -5.82 -9.25
C GLY A 167 20.74 -4.67 -8.95
N HIS A 168 20.20 -3.49 -8.65
CA HIS A 168 21.02 -2.33 -8.23
C HIS A 168 21.85 -2.63 -6.98
N ALA A 169 21.23 -3.20 -5.96
CA ALA A 169 21.89 -3.52 -4.69
C ALA A 169 22.96 -4.61 -4.82
N ALA A 170 22.86 -5.52 -5.80
CA ALA A 170 23.86 -6.56 -6.07
C ALA A 170 25.07 -6.02 -6.85
N LEU A 171 24.85 -5.03 -7.72
CA LEU A 171 25.89 -4.52 -8.62
C LEU A 171 26.75 -3.42 -7.99
N LEU A 172 26.21 -2.66 -7.04
CA LEU A 172 26.91 -1.56 -6.41
C LEU A 172 27.79 -2.05 -5.25
N GLU A 173 29.08 -1.77 -5.29
CA GLU A 173 29.99 -2.08 -4.19
C GLU A 173 29.68 -1.22 -2.95
N PRO A 174 29.78 -1.77 -1.71
CA PRO A 174 29.65 -0.99 -0.49
C PRO A 174 30.69 0.14 -0.48
N GLY A 175 30.31 1.31 0.04
CA GLY A 175 31.28 2.39 0.22
C GLY A 175 32.24 2.08 1.38
N ILE A 176 33.26 2.93 1.54
CA ILE A 176 34.25 2.83 2.63
C ILE A 176 33.61 2.69 4.03
N GLU A 177 32.44 3.30 4.27
CA GLU A 177 31.68 3.17 5.52
C GLU A 177 31.22 1.72 5.79
N GLY A 178 30.94 0.94 4.73
CA GLY A 178 30.60 -0.47 4.83
C GLY A 178 31.80 -1.37 5.11
N GLU A 179 33.00 -0.96 4.70
CA GLU A 179 34.26 -1.69 4.90
C GLU A 179 34.70 -1.59 6.37
N PHE A 180 34.67 -0.40 6.97
CA PHE A 180 34.96 -0.20 8.40
C PHE A 180 33.92 -0.86 9.33
N GLY A 181 32.65 -0.93 8.91
CA GLY A 181 31.61 -1.63 9.66
C GLY A 181 31.83 -3.15 9.71
N ALA A 182 32.32 -3.73 8.60
CA ALA A 182 32.62 -5.16 8.51
C ALA A 182 33.86 -5.54 9.34
N ASP A 183 34.88 -4.68 9.38
CA ASP A 183 36.13 -4.92 10.13
C ASP A 183 35.97 -4.74 11.65
N SER A 184 34.92 -4.07 12.12
CA SER A 184 34.64 -3.91 13.55
C SER A 184 33.97 -5.13 14.21
N GLN A 185 33.68 -6.18 13.44
CA GLN A 185 32.99 -7.40 13.87
C GLN A 185 33.90 -8.64 13.85
N VAL A 186 35.22 -8.48 13.70
CA VAL A 186 36.23 -9.55 13.85
C VAL A 186 36.97 -9.48 15.18
#